data_AF-A0A2G6GS71-F1
#
_entry.id   AF-A0A2G6GS71-F1
#
_cell.length_a   1.000
_cell.length_b   1.000
_cell.length_c   1.000
_cell.angle_alpha   90.00
_cell.angle_beta   90.00
_cell.angle_gamma   90.00
#
_symmetry.space_group_name_H-M   'P 1'
#
loop_
_entity.id
_entity.type
_entity.pdbx_description
1 polymer ?
#
loop_
_entity_poly.entity_id
_entity_poly.type
_entity_poly.pdbx_seq_one_letter_code
_entity_poly.pdbx_strand_id
1 'polypeptide(L)'
;MYPHYNNEARILLAHFFSKYFKDNENLVFPDEPMPLSYDADKCEALFKGSSYKENYRILSQQIRRLGESIPPLFNAYMNLSPSMKHFGTAINKRFGDV
;
A
#
# COMPACT_ATOMS: atom_id res chain seq x y z
N MET A 1 -6.81 -8.97 -2.31
CA MET A 1 -7.01 -7.50 -2.24
C MET A 1 -8.30 -7.20 -2.98
N TYR A 2 -9.23 -6.43 -2.39
CA TYR A 2 -10.61 -6.27 -2.87
C TYR A 2 -10.70 -6.19 -4.41
N PRO A 3 -11.46 -7.09 -5.08
CA PRO A 3 -11.46 -7.17 -6.54
C PRO A 3 -11.98 -5.88 -7.21
N HIS A 4 -12.85 -5.14 -6.53
CA HIS A 4 -13.42 -3.87 -7.01
C HIS A 4 -12.56 -2.63 -6.71
N TYR A 5 -11.46 -2.77 -5.96
CA TYR A 5 -10.60 -1.64 -5.63
C TYR A 5 -9.78 -1.22 -6.84
N ASN A 6 -9.84 0.07 -7.18
CA ASN A 6 -9.12 0.66 -8.30
C ASN A 6 -7.65 0.19 -8.33
N ASN A 7 -7.20 -0.29 -9.49
CA ASN A 7 -5.85 -0.83 -9.67
C ASN A 7 -4.75 0.20 -9.40
N GLU A 8 -4.96 1.45 -9.78
CA GLU A 8 -4.01 2.54 -9.53
C GLU A 8 -3.95 2.90 -8.04
N ALA A 9 -5.10 2.95 -7.36
CA ALA A 9 -5.15 3.17 -5.92
C ALA A 9 -4.42 2.03 -5.16
N ARG A 10 -4.56 0.80 -5.66
CA ARG A 10 -3.89 -0.39 -5.14
C ARG A 10 -2.37 -0.29 -5.25
N ILE A 11 -1.89 0.13 -6.42
CA ILE A 11 -0.47 0.34 -6.71
C ILE A 11 0.10 1.42 -5.79
N LEU A 12 -0.59 2.56 -5.66
CA LEU A 12 -0.17 3.66 -4.81
C LEU A 12 -0.06 3.24 -3.33
N LEU A 13 -1.04 2.48 -2.84
CA LEU A 13 -0.99 1.89 -1.49
C LEU A 13 0.20 0.94 -1.33
N ALA A 14 0.37 0.00 -2.26
CA ALA A 14 1.46 -0.97 -2.20
C ALA A 14 2.85 -0.29 -2.21
N HIS A 15 3.04 0.73 -3.06
CA HIS A 15 4.27 1.52 -3.08
C HIS A 15 4.49 2.25 -1.76
N PHE A 16 3.45 2.87 -1.21
CA PHE A 16 3.54 3.54 0.09
C PHE A 16 3.97 2.58 1.21
N PHE A 17 3.45 1.35 1.22
CA PHE A 17 3.89 0.33 2.20
C PHE A 17 5.31 -0.13 1.98
N SER A 18 5.70 -0.35 0.74
CA SER A 18 7.09 -0.68 0.40
C SER A 18 8.05 0.43 0.80
N LYS A 19 7.66 1.71 0.72
CA LYS A 19 8.50 2.85 1.10
C LYS A 19 8.69 3.00 2.60
N TYR A 20 7.63 2.84 3.38
CA TYR A 20 7.63 3.20 4.81
C TYR A 20 7.66 2.01 5.77
N PHE A 21 7.19 0.85 5.33
CA PHE A 21 6.98 -0.32 6.19
C PHE A 21 7.67 -1.56 5.62
N LYS A 22 8.68 -1.39 4.76
CA LYS A 22 9.41 -2.54 4.20
C LYS A 22 9.96 -3.41 5.31
N ASP A 23 9.79 -4.72 5.16
CA ASP A 23 10.52 -5.65 5.98
C ASP A 23 12.00 -5.71 5.53
N ASN A 24 12.88 -5.11 6.33
CA ASN A 24 14.32 -5.13 6.09
C ASN A 24 14.99 -6.42 6.56
N GLU A 25 14.29 -7.25 7.34
CA GLU A 25 14.80 -8.49 7.93
C GLU A 25 14.38 -9.74 7.14
N ASN A 26 13.53 -9.58 6.12
CA ASN A 26 12.97 -10.66 5.30
C ASN A 26 12.38 -11.81 6.13
N LEU A 27 11.66 -11.47 7.19
CA LEU A 27 11.00 -12.40 8.11
C LEU A 27 9.90 -13.21 7.41
N VAL A 28 9.19 -12.58 6.47
CA VAL A 28 8.09 -13.21 5.73
C VAL A 28 8.07 -12.69 4.29
N PHE A 29 7.84 -13.58 3.33
CA PHE A 29 7.61 -13.25 1.93
C PHE A 29 6.40 -14.04 1.39
N PRO A 30 5.67 -13.50 0.42
CA PRO A 30 4.51 -14.15 -0.15
C PRO A 30 4.93 -15.25 -1.12
N ASP A 31 4.29 -16.42 -1.01
CA ASP A 31 4.52 -17.56 -1.92
C ASP A 31 4.02 -17.27 -3.34
N GLU A 32 2.84 -16.65 -3.46
CA GLU A 32 2.30 -16.12 -4.72
C GLU A 32 2.19 -14.58 -4.63
N PRO A 33 3.28 -13.84 -4.93
CA PRO A 33 3.25 -12.38 -4.93
C PRO A 33 2.28 -11.88 -6.00
N MET A 34 1.50 -10.87 -5.64
CA MET A 34 0.64 -10.20 -6.62
C MET A 34 1.54 -9.50 -7.65
N PRO A 35 1.38 -9.78 -8.96
CA PRO A 35 2.13 -9.09 -10.01
C PRO A 35 1.65 -7.65 -10.09
N LEU A 36 2.28 -6.77 -9.32
CA LEU A 36 2.08 -5.34 -9.40
C LEU A 36 2.99 -4.84 -10.53
N SER A 37 2.45 -4.74 -11.74
CA SER A 37 3.12 -4.02 -12.83
C SER A 37 2.95 -2.53 -12.56
N TYR A 38 3.92 -1.92 -11.90
CA TYR A 38 3.90 -0.48 -11.67
C TYR A 38 5.25 0.18 -11.88
N ASP A 39 5.17 1.42 -12.35
CA ASP A 39 6.30 2.30 -12.59
C ASP A 39 6.71 2.93 -11.25
N ALA A 40 7.72 2.34 -10.61
CA ALA A 40 8.24 2.78 -9.32
C ALA A 40 8.71 4.24 -9.38
N ASP A 41 9.27 4.68 -10.51
CA ASP A 41 9.77 6.05 -10.68
C ASP A 41 8.63 7.06 -10.69
N LYS A 42 7.51 6.74 -11.36
CA LYS A 42 6.30 7.58 -11.31
C LYS A 42 5.72 7.70 -9.90
N CYS A 43 5.67 6.58 -9.17
CA CYS A 43 5.16 6.57 -7.80
C CYS A 43 6.09 7.37 -6.88
N GLU A 44 7.39 7.22 -7.03
CA GLU A 44 8.38 7.96 -6.25
C GLU A 44 8.33 9.47 -6.55
N ALA A 45 8.12 9.84 -7.82
CA ALA A 45 7.93 11.23 -8.23
C ALA A 45 6.62 11.86 -7.69
N LEU A 46 5.62 11.07 -7.30
CA LEU A 46 4.40 11.54 -6.64
C LEU A 46 4.64 11.81 -5.15
N PHE A 47 5.41 10.97 -4.46
CA PHE A 47 5.69 11.09 -3.02
C PHE A 47 6.88 12.02 -2.72
N LYS A 48 6.71 13.30 -3.06
CA LYS A 48 7.70 14.39 -2.87
C LYS A 48 7.62 15.10 -1.52
N GLY A 49 6.75 14.64 -0.62
CA GLY A 49 6.66 15.18 0.73
C GLY A 49 7.96 14.98 1.51
N SER A 50 8.30 15.98 2.32
CA SER A 50 9.47 15.98 3.21
C SER A 50 9.28 15.11 4.45
N SER A 51 8.02 14.72 4.75
CA SER A 51 7.68 13.88 5.88
C SER A 51 6.69 12.78 5.51
N TYR A 52 6.64 11.74 6.34
CA TYR A 52 5.62 10.69 6.28
C TYR A 52 4.20 11.27 6.22
N LYS A 53 3.91 12.28 7.05
CA LYS A 53 2.59 12.91 7.15
C LYS A 53 2.19 13.62 5.85
N GLU A 54 3.16 14.27 5.20
CA GLU A 54 2.93 14.90 3.89
C GLU A 54 2.67 13.87 2.80
N ASN A 55 3.50 12.82 2.72
CA ASN A 55 3.30 11.76 1.75
C ASN A 55 2.00 10.97 1.98
N TYR A 56 1.59 10.77 3.24
CA TYR A 56 0.30 10.19 3.57
C TYR A 56 -0.86 11.09 3.11
N ARG A 57 -0.74 12.42 3.25
CA ARG A 57 -1.74 13.36 2.73
C ARG A 57 -1.84 13.30 1.21
N ILE A 58 -0.70 13.23 0.51
CA ILE A 58 -0.65 13.05 -0.95
C ILE A 58 -1.33 11.73 -1.34
N LEU A 59 -0.98 10.62 -0.67
CA LEU A 59 -1.62 9.31 -0.89
C LEU A 59 -3.14 9.39 -0.75
N SER A 60 -3.62 9.95 0.36
CA SER A 60 -5.06 10.08 0.64
C SER A 60 -5.78 10.91 -0.43
N GLN A 61 -5.15 11.99 -0.91
CA GLN A 61 -5.71 12.79 -1.99
C GLN A 61 -5.77 12.01 -3.31
N GLN A 62 -4.72 11.29 -3.70
CA GLN A 62 -4.73 10.53 -4.96
C GLN A 62 -5.77 9.40 -4.92
N ILE A 63 -5.84 8.65 -3.81
CA ILE A 63 -6.82 7.57 -3.65
C ILE A 63 -8.26 8.12 -3.72
N ARG A 64 -8.54 9.26 -3.08
CA ARG A 64 -9.85 9.91 -3.16
C ARG A 64 -10.18 10.40 -4.57
N ARG A 65 -9.19 10.89 -5.34
CA ARG A 65 -9.40 11.29 -6.75
C ARG A 65 -9.79 10.11 -7.64
N LEU A 66 -9.36 8.90 -7.27
CA LEU A 66 -9.70 7.66 -7.95
C LEU A 66 -11.07 7.08 -7.50
N GLY A 67 -11.82 7.81 -6.66
CA GLY A 67 -13.11 7.37 -6.13
C GLY A 67 -13.00 6.35 -4.98
N GLU A 68 -11.79 6.09 -4.50
CA GLU A 68 -11.52 5.11 -3.46
C GLU A 68 -11.26 5.78 -2.10
N SER A 69 -11.25 4.96 -1.05
CA SER A 69 -10.79 5.38 0.27
C SER A 69 -9.66 4.48 0.77
N ILE A 70 -8.80 5.03 1.64
CA ILE A 70 -7.81 4.21 2.35
C ILE A 70 -8.58 3.32 3.32
N PRO A 71 -8.37 1.99 3.31
CA PRO A 71 -9.09 1.09 4.21
C PRO A 71 -8.95 1.49 5.68
N PRO A 72 -10.03 1.45 6.49
CA PRO A 72 -10.04 1.98 7.87
C PRO A 72 -8.97 1.37 8.78
N LEU A 73 -8.68 0.07 8.59
CA LEU A 73 -7.66 -0.65 9.33
C LEU A 73 -6.28 -0.01 9.19
N PHE A 74 -5.94 0.57 8.04
CA PHE A 74 -4.67 1.28 7.89
C PHE A 74 -4.54 2.43 8.87
N ASN A 75 -5.58 3.26 8.98
CA ASN A 75 -5.52 4.41 9.88
C ASN A 75 -5.39 4.01 11.34
N ALA A 76 -5.97 2.87 11.72
CA ALA A 76 -5.78 2.30 13.05
C ALA A 76 -4.31 1.89 13.25
N TYR A 77 -3.75 1.07 12.37
CA TYR A 77 -2.38 0.55 12.54
C TYR A 77 -1.29 1.61 12.46
N MET A 78 -1.43 2.64 11.60
CA MET A 78 -0.44 3.70 11.46
C MET A 78 -0.24 4.53 12.72
N ASN A 79 -1.31 4.75 13.49
CA ASN A 79 -1.23 5.52 14.73
C ASN A 79 -0.83 4.66 15.93
N LEU A 80 -0.88 3.33 15.79
CA LEU A 80 -0.67 2.40 16.90
C LEU A 80 0.77 1.92 17.05
N SER A 81 1.57 1.81 15.96
CA SER A 81 2.94 1.35 16.12
C SER A 81 3.94 1.87 15.07
N PRO A 82 5.10 2.42 15.49
CA PRO A 82 6.23 2.70 14.61
C PRO A 82 6.96 1.43 14.13
N SER A 83 6.64 0.24 14.67
CA SER A 83 7.26 -1.05 14.28
C SER A 83 6.47 -1.83 13.24
N MET A 84 5.45 -1.23 12.63
CA MET A 84 4.66 -1.89 11.58
C MET A 84 5.57 -2.36 10.43
N LYS A 85 5.36 -3.59 9.96
CA LYS A 85 6.03 -4.16 8.79
C LYS A 85 5.02 -4.64 7.77
N HIS A 86 5.38 -4.51 6.51
CA HIS A 86 4.64 -4.96 5.34
C HIS A 86 5.46 -6.02 4.62
N PHE A 87 4.89 -7.21 4.53
CA PHE A 87 5.52 -8.42 3.99
C PHE A 87 5.15 -8.69 2.53
N GLY A 88 4.72 -7.66 1.79
CA GLY A 88 4.24 -7.80 0.42
C GLY A 88 2.75 -8.11 0.32
N THR A 89 2.26 -8.12 -0.91
CA THR A 89 0.86 -8.44 -1.23
C THR A 89 0.80 -9.81 -1.88
N ALA A 90 0.03 -10.72 -1.29
CA ALA A 90 -0.22 -12.05 -1.85
C ALA A 90 -1.61 -12.12 -2.50
N ILE A 91 -1.73 -12.92 -3.57
CA ILE A 91 -3.04 -13.36 -4.06
C ILE A 91 -3.45 -14.55 -3.22
N ASN A 92 -4.52 -14.40 -2.44
CA ASN A 92 -5.11 -15.53 -1.74
C ASN A 92 -6.27 -16.09 -2.57
N LYS A 93 -6.02 -17.18 -3.31
CA LYS A 93 -7.02 -17.88 -4.12
C LYS A 93 -8.15 -18.51 -3.29
N ARG A 94 -7.99 -18.63 -1.97
CA ARG A 94 -8.96 -19.24 -1.04
C ARG A 94 -9.73 -18.21 -0.21
N PHE A 95 -9.51 -16.92 -0.44
CA PHE A 95 -10.09 -15.84 0.37
C PHE A 95 -10.69 -14.77 -0.55
N GLY A 96 -12.02 -14.75 -0.66
CA GLY A 96 -12.74 -13.81 -1.53
C GLY A 96 -13.81 -14.41 -2.45
N ASP A 97 -14.17 -15.70 -2.33
CA ASP A 97 -15.39 -16.26 -2.95
C ASP A 97 -16.66 -15.85 -2.17
N VAL A 98 -16.82 -14.55 -1.93
CA VAL A 98 -18.04 -13.93 -1.36
C VAL A 98 -18.42 -12.69 -2.14
#